data_AF-A0A935PH88-F1
#
_entry.id   AF-A0A935PH88-F1
#
_cell.length_a   1.000
_cell.length_b   1.000
_cell.length_c   1.000
_cell.angle_alpha   90.00
_cell.angle_beta   90.00
_cell.angle_gamma   90.00
#
_symmetry.space_group_name_H-M   'P 1'
#
loop_
_entity.id
_entity.type
_entity.pdbx_description
1 polymer ?
#
loop_
_entity_poly.entity_id
_entity_poly.type
_entity_poly.pdbx_seq_one_letter_code
_entity_poly.pdbx_strand_id
1 'polypeptide(L)'
;MPASSFVRRSLLPLLAILAMHPAPVAAQWRVEAWFGDAWNARAPITFTQDGQPDIKLTPNWSTRPWRPTWYYSGRVAKWSDDRGWAFHYMHHKIYLDNPTAEVTASSASPTALTCCW
;
A
#
# COMPACT_ATOMS: atom_id res chain seq x y z
N MET A 1 62.18 36.58 33.62
CA MET A 1 60.97 36.54 32.77
C MET A 1 61.40 36.54 31.31
N PRO A 2 60.99 35.53 30.53
CA PRO A 2 60.12 35.85 29.40
C PRO A 2 58.89 34.94 29.31
N ALA A 3 57.90 35.50 28.63
CA ALA A 3 56.52 35.09 28.58
C ALA A 3 56.29 33.78 27.83
N SER A 4 55.31 33.04 28.36
CA SER A 4 54.64 31.89 27.78
C SER A 4 54.23 32.12 26.32
N SER A 5 54.73 31.28 25.40
CA SER A 5 54.21 31.19 24.04
C SER A 5 52.80 30.61 24.10
N PHE A 6 51.83 31.50 23.88
CA PHE A 6 50.43 31.22 23.68
C PHE A 6 50.25 30.04 22.72
N VAL A 7 49.57 29.01 23.20
CA VAL A 7 49.02 27.93 22.40
C VAL A 7 48.18 28.55 21.29
N ARG A 8 48.75 28.66 20.08
CA ARG A 8 48.03 29.05 18.86
C ARG A 8 47.16 27.87 18.46
N ARG A 9 46.07 27.65 19.21
CA ARG A 9 45.02 26.68 18.89
C ARG A 9 44.39 27.14 17.57
N SER A 10 44.89 26.59 16.48
CA SER A 10 44.32 26.78 15.15
C SER A 10 42.85 26.41 15.20
N LEU A 11 41.96 27.37 14.93
CA LEU A 11 40.51 27.19 14.82
C LEU A 11 40.10 26.57 13.47
N LEU A 12 41.05 26.38 12.56
CA LEU A 12 40.88 25.79 11.23
C LEU A 12 40.20 24.39 11.19
N PRO A 13 40.55 23.40 12.04
CA PRO A 13 39.87 22.11 12.00
C PRO A 13 38.40 22.21 12.44
N LEU A 14 38.06 23.14 13.35
CA LEU A 14 36.68 23.36 13.78
C LEU A 14 35.83 23.97 12.65
N LEU A 15 36.41 24.91 11.89
CA LEU A 15 35.74 25.54 10.75
C LEU A 15 35.51 24.55 9.60
N ALA A 16 36.44 23.64 9.34
CA ALA A 16 36.32 22.60 8.32
C ALA A 16 35.23 21.58 8.66
N ILE A 17 35.09 21.21 9.94
CA ILE A 17 34.02 20.30 10.42
C ILE A 17 32.65 20.98 10.31
N LEU A 18 32.55 22.29 10.57
CA LEU A 18 31.31 23.05 10.34
C LEU A 18 30.94 23.24 8.85
N ALA A 19 31.85 23.00 7.91
CA ALA A 19 31.53 23.10 6.47
C ALA A 19 30.97 21.78 5.89
N MET A 20 31.15 20.65 6.59
CA MET A 20 30.68 19.32 6.16
C MET A 20 29.29 18.97 6.70
N HIS A 21 28.35 19.93 6.68
CA HIS A 21 26.96 19.59 7.00
C HIS A 21 26.39 18.74 5.86
N PRO A 22 25.81 17.55 6.13
CA PRO A 22 25.11 16.80 5.11
C PRO A 22 23.98 17.67 4.56
N ALA A 23 23.98 17.90 3.25
CA ALA A 23 22.87 18.61 2.61
C ALA A 23 21.59 17.79 2.84
N PRO A 24 20.47 18.44 3.22
CA PRO A 24 19.20 17.72 3.36
C PRO A 24 18.88 17.05 2.03
N VAL A 25 18.54 15.75 2.07
CA VAL A 25 18.19 15.03 0.85
C VAL A 25 16.88 15.63 0.34
N ALA A 26 16.92 16.21 -0.86
CA ALA A 26 15.75 16.77 -1.49
C ALA A 26 14.63 15.73 -1.53
N ALA A 27 13.39 16.16 -1.23
CA ALA A 27 12.26 15.25 -1.15
C ALA A 27 12.09 14.46 -2.45
N GLN A 28 12.11 13.13 -2.37
CA GLN A 28 12.02 12.24 -3.51
C GLN A 28 10.58 11.77 -3.70
N TRP A 29 10.03 11.98 -4.89
CA TRP A 29 8.72 11.48 -5.28
C TRP A 29 8.86 10.20 -6.08
N ARG A 30 8.03 9.20 -5.79
CA ARG A 30 7.92 7.96 -6.55
C ARG A 30 6.46 7.70 -6.90
N VAL A 31 6.20 7.53 -8.18
CA VAL A 31 4.88 7.20 -8.71
C VAL A 31 4.97 5.86 -9.41
N GLU A 32 4.10 4.94 -9.04
CA GLU A 32 4.07 3.57 -9.57
C GLU A 32 2.64 3.19 -9.93
N ALA A 33 2.51 2.40 -10.99
CA ALA A 33 1.25 1.82 -11.43
C ALA A 33 1.48 0.35 -11.78
N TRP A 34 0.50 -0.49 -11.44
CA TRP A 34 0.51 -1.91 -11.74
C TRP A 34 -0.82 -2.33 -12.35
N PHE A 35 -0.70 -3.26 -13.30
CA PHE A 35 -1.80 -3.96 -13.94
C PHE A 35 -1.42 -5.44 -14.01
N GLY A 36 -2.41 -6.32 -14.04
CA GLY A 36 -2.12 -7.75 -14.15
C GLY A 36 -3.28 -8.60 -13.68
N ASP A 37 -2.94 -9.68 -13.00
CA ASP A 37 -3.89 -10.65 -12.47
C ASP A 37 -3.50 -11.01 -11.02
N ALA A 38 -4.35 -11.72 -10.30
CA ALA A 38 -4.08 -12.19 -8.96
C ALA A 38 -4.47 -13.66 -8.77
N TRP A 39 -3.70 -14.36 -7.95
CA TRP A 39 -4.06 -15.71 -7.51
C TRP A 39 -4.80 -15.64 -6.17
N ASN A 40 -5.88 -16.40 -6.05
CA ASN A 40 -6.77 -16.35 -4.89
C ASN A 40 -6.69 -17.67 -4.10
N ALA A 41 -6.53 -17.56 -2.79
CA ALA A 41 -6.53 -18.70 -1.89
C ALA A 41 -7.92 -19.31 -1.75
N ARG A 42 -8.00 -20.64 -1.74
CA ARG A 42 -9.23 -21.40 -1.45
C ARG A 42 -9.28 -21.74 0.03
N ALA A 43 -9.62 -20.75 0.85
CA ALA A 43 -9.77 -20.92 2.29
C ALA A 43 -11.27 -21.03 2.66
N PRO A 44 -11.67 -21.92 3.59
CA PRO A 44 -13.04 -21.98 4.07
C PRO A 44 -13.51 -20.62 4.62
N ILE A 45 -14.72 -20.19 4.24
CA ILE A 45 -15.35 -18.96 4.73
C ILE A 45 -16.73 -19.25 5.31
N THR A 46 -17.16 -18.39 6.22
CA THR A 46 -18.52 -18.37 6.76
C THR A 46 -19.14 -17.01 6.43
N PHE A 47 -20.27 -17.01 5.72
CA PHE A 47 -21.10 -15.83 5.55
C PHE A 47 -22.15 -15.80 6.65
N THR A 48 -22.16 -14.72 7.42
CA THR A 48 -23.14 -14.46 8.47
C THR A 48 -24.05 -13.32 8.04
N GLN A 49 -25.35 -13.49 8.23
CA GLN A 49 -26.38 -12.51 7.91
C GLN A 49 -27.36 -12.43 9.08
N ASP A 50 -27.83 -11.22 9.40
CA ASP A 50 -28.72 -11.01 10.54
C ASP A 50 -30.04 -11.79 10.36
N GLY A 51 -30.36 -12.63 11.35
CA GLY A 51 -31.59 -13.43 11.37
C GLY A 51 -31.60 -14.62 10.40
N GLN A 52 -30.47 -14.95 9.75
CA GLN A 52 -30.34 -16.09 8.85
C GLN A 52 -29.28 -17.08 9.38
N PRO A 53 -29.37 -18.38 9.01
CA PRO A 53 -28.32 -19.34 9.32
C PRO A 53 -26.99 -18.99 8.63
N ASP A 54 -25.88 -19.33 9.28
CA ASP A 54 -24.54 -19.23 8.70
C ASP A 54 -24.39 -20.10 7.44
N ILE A 55 -23.79 -19.52 6.40
CA ILE A 55 -23.49 -20.24 5.15
C ILE A 55 -21.99 -20.53 5.11
N LYS A 56 -21.64 -21.83 5.10
CA LYS A 56 -20.25 -22.30 5.11
C LYS A 56 -19.88 -22.90 3.77
N LEU A 57 -18.81 -22.42 3.14
CA LEU A 57 -18.28 -22.99 1.91
C LEU A 57 -16.76 -22.81 1.80
N THR A 58 -16.15 -23.65 0.97
CA THR A 58 -14.82 -23.40 0.44
C THR A 58 -14.96 -22.76 -0.96
N PRO A 59 -14.68 -21.46 -1.10
CA PRO A 59 -14.92 -20.73 -2.32
C PRO A 59 -13.87 -21.06 -3.39
N ASN A 60 -14.33 -21.11 -4.64
CA ASN A 60 -13.51 -21.06 -5.83
C ASN A 60 -13.60 -19.64 -6.39
N TRP A 61 -12.49 -18.89 -6.27
CA TRP A 61 -12.41 -17.50 -6.70
C TRP A 61 -11.75 -17.39 -8.07
N SER A 62 -12.38 -16.64 -8.98
CA SER A 62 -11.70 -16.12 -10.18
C SER A 62 -11.49 -14.62 -10.09
N THR A 63 -10.38 -14.19 -10.66
CA THR A 63 -10.14 -12.82 -11.07
C THR A 63 -10.53 -12.68 -12.54
N ARG A 64 -11.13 -11.53 -12.87
CA ARG A 64 -11.47 -11.17 -14.25
C ARG A 64 -10.86 -9.79 -14.52
N PRO A 65 -9.51 -9.70 -14.61
CA PRO A 65 -8.80 -8.43 -14.47
C PRO A 65 -9.09 -7.40 -15.56
N TRP A 66 -9.68 -7.83 -16.69
CA TRP A 66 -9.95 -6.95 -17.82
C TRP A 66 -11.44 -6.68 -18.05
N ARG A 67 -12.36 -7.35 -17.31
CA ARG A 67 -13.82 -7.21 -17.48
C ARG A 67 -14.61 -7.59 -16.24
N PRO A 68 -15.74 -6.91 -15.96
CA PRO A 68 -16.18 -5.60 -16.49
C PRO A 68 -15.38 -4.42 -15.94
N THR A 69 -14.70 -4.56 -14.79
CA THR A 69 -13.92 -3.49 -14.14
C THR A 69 -12.47 -3.94 -14.01
N TRP A 70 -11.52 -3.07 -14.37
CA TRP A 70 -10.12 -3.46 -14.46
C TRP A 70 -9.46 -3.68 -13.10
N TYR A 71 -8.55 -4.66 -13.02
CA TYR A 71 -7.66 -4.82 -11.87
C TYR A 71 -6.44 -3.91 -12.04
N TYR A 72 -6.28 -2.94 -11.14
CA TYR A 72 -5.16 -2.02 -11.18
C TYR A 72 -4.79 -1.54 -9.78
N SER A 73 -3.56 -1.06 -9.66
CA SER A 73 -3.05 -0.47 -8.44
C SER A 73 -2.13 0.71 -8.76
N GLY A 74 -2.09 1.68 -7.86
CA GLY A 74 -1.17 2.80 -7.94
C GLY A 74 -0.62 3.16 -6.58
N ARG A 75 0.61 3.65 -6.55
CA ARG A 75 1.24 4.17 -5.35
C ARG A 75 1.91 5.51 -5.64
N VAL A 76 1.70 6.45 -4.73
CA VAL A 76 2.45 7.71 -4.68
C VAL A 76 3.15 7.78 -3.35
N ALA A 77 4.48 7.92 -3.38
CA ALA A 77 5.30 8.04 -2.18
C ALA A 77 6.14 9.32 -2.22
N LYS A 78 6.32 9.93 -1.05
CA LYS A 78 7.23 11.04 -0.82
C LYS A 78 8.19 10.66 0.31
N TRP A 79 9.48 10.72 0.04
CA TRP A 79 10.55 10.50 1.01
C TRP A 79 11.31 11.81 1.27
N SER A 80 11.78 12.01 2.50
CA SER A 80 12.66 13.10 2.90
C SER A 80 13.58 12.56 3.99
N ASP A 81 14.87 12.51 3.71
CA ASP A 81 15.88 11.84 4.54
C ASP A 81 15.49 10.39 4.91
N ASP A 82 15.27 10.09 6.19
CA ASP A 82 14.94 8.77 6.75
C ASP A 82 13.43 8.50 6.88
N ARG A 83 12.59 9.45 6.44
CA ARG A 83 11.14 9.40 6.64
C ARG A 83 10.40 9.53 5.32
N GLY A 84 9.22 8.92 5.26
CA GLY A 84 8.37 9.04 4.09
C GLY A 84 6.95 8.66 4.40
N TRP A 85 6.06 9.05 3.49
CA TRP A 85 4.70 8.57 3.45
C TRP A 85 4.40 8.01 2.07
N ALA A 86 3.46 7.09 2.02
CA ALA A 86 2.96 6.54 0.77
C ALA A 86 1.45 6.38 0.84
N PHE A 87 0.78 6.73 -0.25
CA PHE A 87 -0.59 6.37 -0.51
C PHE A 87 -0.61 5.25 -1.54
N HIS A 88 -1.24 4.12 -1.19
CA HIS A 88 -1.39 2.97 -2.07
C HIS A 88 -2.88 2.69 -2.25
N TYR A 89 -3.31 2.71 -3.51
CA TYR A 89 -4.63 2.29 -3.92
C TYR A 89 -4.58 1.00 -4.72
N MET A 90 -5.52 0.10 -4.47
CA MET A 90 -5.69 -1.14 -5.22
C MET A 90 -7.18 -1.37 -5.47
N HIS A 91 -7.56 -1.42 -6.73
CA HIS A 91 -8.91 -1.82 -7.13
C HIS A 91 -8.89 -3.30 -7.50
N HIS A 92 -9.26 -4.18 -6.56
CA HIS A 92 -9.34 -5.63 -6.77
C HIS A 92 -10.78 -6.11 -6.68
N LYS A 93 -11.25 -6.83 -7.70
CA LYS A 93 -12.54 -7.49 -7.73
C LYS A 93 -12.39 -8.99 -7.98
N ILE A 94 -13.01 -9.78 -7.12
CA ILE A 94 -13.01 -11.24 -7.16
C ILE A 94 -14.43 -11.78 -7.36
N TYR A 95 -14.55 -12.96 -7.96
CA TYR A 95 -15.82 -13.59 -8.31
C TYR A 95 -15.90 -14.99 -7.73
N LEU A 96 -17.04 -15.31 -7.09
CA LEU A 96 -17.33 -16.66 -6.61
C LEU A 96 -17.88 -17.51 -7.77
N ASP A 97 -17.15 -18.55 -8.16
CA ASP A 97 -17.52 -19.41 -9.29
C ASP A 97 -18.31 -20.67 -8.86
N ASN A 98 -18.39 -20.97 -7.56
CA ASN A 98 -19.20 -22.06 -7.00
C ASN A 98 -20.24 -21.53 -5.98
N PRO A 99 -21.22 -20.73 -6.43
CA PRO A 99 -22.28 -20.23 -5.56
C PRO A 99 -23.12 -21.37 -4.95
N THR A 100 -23.69 -21.12 -3.77
CA THR A 100 -24.75 -21.99 -3.19
C THR A 100 -26.13 -21.42 -3.55
N ALA A 101 -27.22 -22.13 -3.23
CA ALA A 101 -28.56 -21.62 -3.48
C ALA A 101 -28.82 -20.29 -2.74
N GLU A 102 -28.18 -20.12 -1.58
CA GLU A 102 -28.30 -18.97 -0.68
C GLU A 102 -27.34 -17.83 -1.05
N VAL A 103 -26.23 -18.13 -1.73
CA VAL A 103 -25.22 -17.14 -2.15
C VAL A 103 -25.10 -17.15 -3.66
N THR A 104 -25.80 -16.24 -4.33
CA THR A 104 -25.73 -16.12 -5.80
C THR A 104 -24.54 -15.27 -6.24
N ALA A 105 -23.95 -15.62 -7.38
CA ALA A 105 -22.81 -14.88 -7.95
C ALA A 105 -23.25 -13.49 -8.44
N SER A 106 -22.95 -12.44 -7.68
CA SER A 106 -23.24 -11.06 -8.08
C SER A 106 -22.21 -10.57 -9.11
N SER A 107 -22.50 -10.70 -10.41
CA SER A 107 -21.66 -10.06 -11.45
C SER A 107 -22.36 -9.24 -12.54
N ALA A 108 -23.70 -9.15 -12.64
CA ALA A 108 -24.38 -8.22 -13.56
C ALA A 108 -25.90 -8.06 -13.28
N SER A 109 -26.45 -6.85 -13.51
CA SER A 109 -27.88 -6.44 -13.60
C SER A 109 -28.47 -5.63 -12.41
N PRO A 110 -29.39 -4.65 -12.63
CA PRO A 110 -29.48 -3.35 -11.93
C PRO A 110 -30.20 -3.36 -10.58
N THR A 111 -30.45 -4.53 -10.00
CA THR A 111 -31.03 -4.61 -8.67
C THR A 111 -29.89 -4.67 -7.66
N ALA A 112 -29.45 -3.50 -7.25
CA ALA A 112 -28.41 -3.31 -6.25
C ALA A 112 -28.74 -4.10 -4.97
N LEU A 113 -27.93 -5.11 -4.65
CA LEU A 113 -27.62 -5.39 -3.25
C LEU A 113 -26.40 -4.54 -2.91
N THR A 114 -26.70 -3.36 -2.39
CA THR A 114 -25.74 -2.50 -1.70
C THR A 114 -25.38 -3.20 -0.39
N CYS A 115 -24.38 -4.09 -0.42
CA CYS A 115 -23.62 -4.34 0.80
C CYS A 115 -22.68 -3.15 0.96
N CYS A 116 -22.98 -2.37 1.99
CA CYS A 116 -22.32 -1.14 2.37
C CYS A 116 -20.79 -1.27 2.35
N TRP A 117 -20.16 -0.30 1.69
CA TRP A 117 -18.84 0.20 2.05
C TRP A 117 -19.04 1.64 2.54
#